data_AF-F8S2Y5-F1
#
_entry.id   AF-F8S2Y5-F1
#
_cell.length_a   1.000
_cell.length_b   1.000
_cell.length_c   1.000
_cell.angle_alpha   90.00
_cell.angle_beta   90.00
_cell.angle_gamma   90.00
#
_symmetry.space_group_name_H-M   'P 1'
#
loop_
_entity.id
_entity.type
_entity.pdbx_description
1 polymer ?
#
loop_
_entity_poly.entity_id
_entity_poly.type
_entity_poly.pdbx_seq_one_letter_code
_entity_poly.pdbx_strand_id
1 'polypeptide(L)'
;TMAPCAAATANGLLEHPAEAFGYFRARSIRRVMCQEKHMGSRAMIVLGRTAAAAEARFGVGSAAGGIVYTRTGRRFFHDATIEQQVLDQVRAGLDAADAWTRLATEWAVIDAEIMPWSAKGGGLIRDHYEPAGAAARTGLREATAALRQAAARDAGLAALLDRFEQRTEMAARYENAYRRYNWPVDGLDGLKIAPFHLLATEGAVHADKPHRWHMEITQRMCSEGGILTATDHREVDTENETEVAEATRWWTERTEAGSEGMVVKPEDFVARTERGVAAPALKCRGREYLRIIYGPEYTAPDQLERLRRRNTSRKTTLALREFALGIEALEQFVARAPLRHVHRAVFGILALEAEPTDPRL
;
A
#
# COMPACT_ATOMS: atom_id res chain seq x y z
N THR A 1 9.56 -3.42 0.39
CA THR A 1 8.60 -4.03 1.32
C THR A 1 8.12 -3.04 2.38
N MET A 2 7.10 -3.39 3.17
CA MET A 2 6.58 -2.58 4.28
C MET A 2 6.06 -3.50 5.38
N ALA A 3 6.35 -3.18 6.64
CA ALA A 3 5.92 -3.98 7.80
C ALA A 3 4.55 -3.52 8.33
N PRO A 4 3.74 -4.43 8.91
CA PRO A 4 2.54 -4.05 9.65
C PRO A 4 2.87 -3.61 11.07
N CYS A 5 1.93 -2.93 11.71
CA CYS A 5 1.99 -2.71 13.16
C CYS A 5 1.96 -4.04 13.93
N ALA A 6 2.29 -3.97 15.22
CA ALA A 6 2.16 -5.12 16.12
C ALA A 6 0.72 -5.64 16.14
N ALA A 7 0.55 -6.90 16.57
CA ALA A 7 -0.79 -7.46 16.69
C ALA A 7 -1.60 -6.69 17.74
N ALA A 8 -2.84 -6.35 17.41
CA ALA A 8 -3.71 -5.59 18.29
C ALA A 8 -4.07 -6.37 19.56
N THR A 9 -4.00 -5.66 20.69
CA THR A 9 -4.53 -6.12 21.98
C THR A 9 -6.06 -6.01 22.06
N ALA A 10 -6.66 -5.11 21.29
CA ALA A 10 -8.11 -4.91 21.22
C ALA A 10 -8.87 -6.16 20.74
N ASN A 11 -10.01 -6.43 21.37
CA ASN A 11 -10.85 -7.59 21.05
C ASN A 11 -11.36 -7.55 19.60
N GLY A 12 -11.25 -8.68 18.89
CA GLY A 12 -11.80 -8.84 17.54
C GLY A 12 -10.98 -8.24 16.40
N LEU A 13 -9.83 -7.60 16.68
CA LEU A 13 -8.92 -7.03 15.68
C LEU A 13 -7.54 -7.68 15.71
N LEU A 14 -6.92 -7.77 14.53
CA LEU A 14 -5.53 -8.19 14.37
C LEU A 14 -4.58 -7.00 14.24
N GLU A 15 -5.03 -5.91 13.63
CA GLU A 15 -4.32 -4.64 13.47
C GLU A 15 -5.20 -3.50 13.98
N HIS A 16 -4.60 -2.53 14.67
CA HIS A 16 -5.31 -1.39 15.22
C HIS A 16 -4.39 -0.16 15.25
N PRO A 17 -4.91 1.06 14.98
CA PRO A 17 -4.14 2.32 15.00
C PRO A 17 -3.25 2.51 16.24
N ALA A 18 -3.77 2.15 17.42
CA ALA A 18 -3.04 2.29 18.68
C ALA A 18 -1.65 1.61 18.68
N GLU A 19 -1.50 0.47 18.01
CA GLU A 19 -0.22 -0.25 17.95
C GLU A 19 0.78 0.45 17.03
N ALA A 20 0.31 1.09 15.96
CA ALA A 20 1.14 1.89 15.08
C ALA A 20 1.60 3.19 15.79
N PHE A 21 0.69 3.90 16.45
CA PHE A 21 1.04 5.09 17.22
C PHE A 21 1.96 4.77 18.40
N GLY A 22 1.70 3.67 19.10
CA GLY A 22 2.55 3.17 20.18
C GLY A 22 3.98 2.88 19.72
N TYR A 23 4.17 2.35 18.51
CA TYR A 23 5.50 2.12 17.93
C TYR A 23 6.33 3.41 17.79
N PHE A 24 5.72 4.46 17.26
CA PHE A 24 6.37 5.76 17.03
C PHE A 24 6.60 6.50 18.34
N ARG A 25 5.59 6.54 19.22
CA ARG A 25 5.71 7.14 20.56
C ARG A 25 6.80 6.49 21.39
N ALA A 26 6.93 5.15 21.36
CA ALA A 26 7.99 4.44 22.06
C ALA A 26 9.41 4.74 21.53
N ARG A 27 9.54 5.47 20.42
CA ARG A 27 10.79 5.95 19.82
C ARG A 27 10.91 7.47 19.88
N SER A 28 10.10 8.13 20.71
CA SER A 28 10.07 9.58 20.86
C SER A 28 9.69 10.33 19.58
N ILE A 29 8.96 9.68 18.68
CA ILE A 29 8.40 10.32 17.49
C ILE A 29 6.97 10.76 17.83
N ARG A 30 6.82 12.06 18.05
CA ARG A 30 5.56 12.67 18.47
C ARG A 30 4.58 12.81 17.31
N ARG A 31 5.02 13.36 16.18
CA ARG A 31 4.18 13.64 15.01
C ARG A 31 4.28 12.52 13.97
N VAL A 32 3.12 12.07 13.50
CA VAL A 32 2.98 11.08 12.43
C VAL A 32 1.95 11.53 11.41
N MET A 33 2.06 11.01 10.19
CA MET A 33 1.08 11.17 9.13
C MET A 33 0.43 9.83 8.81
N CYS A 34 -0.90 9.77 8.94
CA CYS A 34 -1.73 8.67 8.48
C CYS A 34 -2.16 8.96 7.05
N GLN A 35 -1.79 8.12 6.10
CA GLN A 35 -2.23 8.22 4.71
C GLN A 35 -3.13 7.04 4.40
N GLU A 36 -4.19 7.24 3.61
CA GLU A 36 -4.97 6.11 3.12
C GLU A 36 -4.06 5.08 2.43
N LYS A 37 -4.25 3.81 2.78
CA LYS A 37 -3.60 2.73 2.06
C LYS A 37 -4.45 2.36 0.86
N HIS A 38 -4.08 2.91 -0.29
CA HIS A 38 -4.66 2.54 -1.57
C HIS A 38 -4.38 1.05 -1.88
N MET A 39 -5.40 0.34 -2.36
CA MET A 39 -5.30 -1.07 -2.71
C MET A 39 -5.14 -1.22 -4.22
N GLY A 40 -3.89 -1.28 -4.67
CA GLY A 40 -3.55 -1.40 -6.08
C GLY A 40 -2.23 -2.13 -6.30
N SER A 41 -1.37 -1.54 -7.10
CA SER A 41 0.02 -1.98 -7.26
C SER A 41 0.95 -0.79 -7.25
N ARG A 42 1.94 -0.81 -6.35
CA ARG A 42 3.00 0.19 -6.29
C ARG A 42 3.72 0.31 -7.63
N ALA A 43 3.86 1.55 -8.10
CA ALA A 43 4.51 1.91 -9.33
C ALA A 43 5.54 3.03 -9.10
N MET A 44 6.71 2.85 -9.70
CA MET A 44 7.74 3.88 -9.81
C MET A 44 7.60 4.53 -11.18
N ILE A 45 7.21 5.80 -11.20
CA ILE A 45 7.01 6.57 -12.44
C ILE A 45 8.24 7.44 -12.65
N VAL A 46 8.97 7.21 -13.74
CA VAL A 46 10.17 7.97 -14.08
C VAL A 46 9.95 8.64 -15.41
N LEU A 47 10.08 9.96 -15.47
CA LEU A 47 9.77 10.74 -16.66
C LEU A 47 10.58 12.03 -16.75
N GLY A 48 10.89 12.43 -17.97
CA GLY A 48 11.31 13.79 -18.31
C GLY A 48 10.11 14.65 -18.65
N ARG A 49 10.27 15.97 -18.53
CA ARG A 49 9.33 16.97 -19.02
C ARG A 49 9.08 16.83 -20.52
N THR A 50 10.13 16.46 -21.25
CA THR A 50 10.10 16.12 -22.67
C THR A 50 10.89 14.83 -22.91
N ALA A 51 10.69 14.19 -24.08
CA ALA A 51 11.50 13.05 -24.50
C ALA A 51 13.00 13.38 -24.55
N ALA A 52 13.36 14.58 -25.03
CA ALA A 52 14.75 15.04 -25.08
C ALA A 52 15.36 15.22 -23.68
N ALA A 53 14.61 15.77 -22.73
CA ALA A 53 15.05 15.89 -21.34
C ALA A 53 15.27 14.52 -20.68
N ALA A 54 14.38 13.56 -20.94
CA ALA A 54 14.53 12.20 -20.46
C ALA A 54 15.77 11.53 -21.05
N GLU A 55 15.97 11.63 -22.38
CA GLU A 55 17.15 11.07 -23.04
C GLU A 55 18.45 11.67 -22.51
N ALA A 56 18.50 13.00 -22.39
CA ALA A 56 19.67 13.71 -21.86
C ALA A 56 20.02 13.30 -20.42
N ARG A 57 19.01 12.99 -19.58
CA ARG A 57 19.22 12.64 -18.18
C ARG A 57 19.50 11.17 -17.93
N PHE A 58 18.74 10.29 -18.59
CA PHE A 58 18.73 8.85 -18.32
C PHE A 58 19.57 8.06 -19.33
N GLY A 59 19.97 8.66 -20.46
CA GLY A 59 20.74 8.00 -21.52
C GLY A 59 19.95 6.95 -22.29
N VAL A 60 18.61 6.95 -22.17
CA VAL A 60 17.71 6.03 -22.87
C VAL A 60 16.69 6.84 -23.64
N GLY A 61 16.74 6.74 -24.97
CA GLY A 61 15.74 7.35 -25.85
C GLY A 61 14.43 6.56 -25.79
N SER A 62 13.34 7.27 -25.50
CA SER A 62 11.97 6.75 -25.59
C SER A 62 11.09 7.88 -26.13
N ALA A 63 10.26 7.59 -27.13
CA ALA A 63 9.27 8.55 -27.62
C ALA A 63 8.35 9.05 -26.48
N ALA A 64 8.13 8.21 -25.48
CA ALA A 64 7.33 8.57 -24.30
C ALA A 64 8.06 9.41 -23.27
N GLY A 65 9.37 9.61 -23.39
CA GLY A 65 10.13 10.40 -22.43
C GLY A 65 9.98 9.92 -20.98
N GLY A 66 9.69 8.64 -20.76
CA GLY A 66 9.45 8.08 -19.44
C GLY A 66 9.04 6.61 -19.48
N ILE A 67 8.80 6.05 -18.30
CA ILE A 67 8.45 4.65 -18.07
C ILE A 67 7.79 4.47 -16.70
N VAL A 68 6.89 3.49 -16.59
CA VAL A 68 6.27 3.08 -15.33
C VAL A 68 6.75 1.68 -14.95
N TYR A 69 7.43 1.57 -13.81
CA TYR A 69 7.95 0.30 -13.31
C TYR A 69 7.13 -0.25 -12.15
N THR A 70 6.99 -1.57 -12.08
CA THR A 70 6.55 -2.27 -10.88
C THR A 70 7.66 -2.27 -9.83
N ARG A 71 7.31 -2.65 -8.58
CA ARG A 71 8.30 -2.88 -7.50
C ARG A 71 9.42 -3.87 -7.82
N THR A 72 9.29 -4.70 -8.85
CA THR A 72 10.31 -5.68 -9.28
C THR A 72 11.12 -5.20 -10.49
N GLY A 73 11.01 -3.92 -10.86
CA GLY A 73 11.74 -3.33 -11.99
C GLY A 73 11.25 -3.77 -13.36
N ARG A 74 10.03 -4.33 -13.44
CA ARG A 74 9.40 -4.71 -14.71
C ARG A 74 8.50 -3.57 -15.20
N ARG A 75 8.30 -3.47 -16.51
CA ARG A 75 7.34 -2.53 -17.08
C ARG A 75 5.94 -2.80 -16.53
N PHE A 76 5.23 -1.74 -16.13
CA PHE A 76 3.89 -1.87 -15.55
C PHE A 76 2.87 -2.18 -16.64
N PHE A 77 2.83 -1.35 -17.68
CA PHE A 77 1.94 -1.48 -18.84
C PHE A 77 2.64 -2.22 -19.98
N HIS A 78 1.93 -3.16 -20.60
CA HIS A 78 2.42 -3.86 -21.79
C HIS A 78 2.12 -3.09 -23.07
N ASP A 79 1.04 -2.29 -23.07
CA ASP A 79 0.68 -1.40 -24.16
C ASP A 79 1.42 -0.05 -24.01
N ALA A 80 2.24 0.28 -25.00
CA ALA A 80 3.03 1.51 -25.03
C ALA A 80 2.15 2.76 -25.18
N THR A 81 0.98 2.66 -25.82
CA THR A 81 0.04 3.77 -25.99
C THR A 81 -0.58 4.14 -24.65
N ILE A 82 -0.98 3.13 -23.86
CA ILE A 82 -1.52 3.37 -22.51
C ILE A 82 -0.44 3.93 -21.59
N GLU A 83 0.80 3.42 -21.65
CA GLU A 83 1.90 3.97 -20.85
C GLU A 83 2.18 5.43 -21.21
N GLN A 84 2.19 5.77 -22.51
CA GLN A 84 2.32 7.15 -22.98
C GLN A 84 1.25 8.05 -22.38
N GLN A 85 -0.03 7.66 -22.51
CA GLN A 85 -1.15 8.44 -22.02
C GLN A 85 -1.09 8.64 -20.50
N VAL A 86 -0.67 7.61 -19.74
CA VAL A 86 -0.44 7.73 -18.30
C VAL A 86 0.69 8.72 -18.00
N LEU A 87 1.81 8.65 -18.72
CA LEU A 87 2.92 9.58 -18.53
C LEU A 87 2.52 11.02 -18.89
N ASP A 88 1.67 11.22 -19.89
CA ASP A 88 1.12 12.53 -20.26
C ASP A 88 0.28 13.12 -19.13
N GLN A 89 -0.59 12.32 -18.50
CA GLN A 89 -1.38 12.76 -17.34
C GLN A 89 -0.49 13.12 -16.15
N VAL A 90 0.58 12.36 -15.91
CA VAL A 90 1.54 12.67 -14.83
C VAL A 90 2.33 13.95 -15.12
N ARG A 91 2.72 14.21 -16.38
CA ARG A 91 3.36 15.48 -16.76
C ARG A 91 2.42 16.67 -16.56
N ALA A 92 1.16 16.55 -16.98
CA ALA A 92 0.14 17.57 -16.73
C ALA A 92 -0.04 17.84 -15.22
N GLY A 93 -0.04 16.79 -14.39
CA GLY A 93 -0.05 16.97 -12.94
C GLY A 93 1.18 17.72 -12.40
N LEU A 94 2.37 17.42 -12.92
CA LEU A 94 3.59 18.17 -12.55
C LEU A 94 3.55 19.64 -13.03
N ASP A 95 2.92 19.92 -14.18
CA ASP A 95 2.66 21.28 -14.67
C ASP A 95 1.69 22.02 -13.73
N ALA A 96 0.57 21.39 -13.36
CA ALA A 96 -0.42 21.95 -12.42
C ALA A 96 0.17 22.25 -11.03
N ALA A 97 1.15 21.45 -10.60
CA ALA A 97 1.90 21.68 -9.37
C ALA A 97 3.01 22.74 -9.49
N ASP A 98 3.25 23.27 -10.69
CA ASP A 98 4.41 24.12 -11.05
C ASP A 98 5.74 23.48 -10.61
N ALA A 99 5.82 22.15 -10.67
CA ALA A 99 6.94 21.40 -10.11
C ALA A 99 8.24 21.65 -10.88
N TRP A 100 8.16 21.75 -12.22
CA TRP A 100 9.32 21.98 -13.09
C TRP A 100 10.05 23.28 -12.74
N THR A 101 9.29 24.38 -12.59
CA THR A 101 9.83 25.70 -12.27
C THR A 101 10.29 25.76 -10.82
N ARG A 102 9.41 25.38 -9.87
CA ARG A 102 9.68 25.48 -8.42
C ARG A 102 10.89 24.66 -7.97
N LEU A 103 11.13 23.53 -8.63
CA LEU A 103 12.23 22.62 -8.31
C LEU A 103 13.39 22.72 -9.30
N ALA A 104 13.33 23.64 -10.27
CA ALA A 104 14.32 23.83 -11.33
C ALA A 104 14.76 22.50 -11.98
N THR A 105 13.79 21.72 -12.44
CA THR A 105 14.01 20.36 -12.94
C THR A 105 13.30 20.11 -14.26
N GLU A 106 13.86 19.19 -15.06
CA GLU A 106 13.30 18.72 -16.32
C GLU A 106 12.99 17.20 -16.29
N TRP A 107 13.09 16.57 -15.11
CA TRP A 107 12.70 15.19 -14.87
C TRP A 107 12.25 14.97 -13.42
N ALA A 108 11.55 13.87 -13.19
CA ALA A 108 11.07 13.47 -11.87
C ALA A 108 11.04 11.94 -11.70
N VAL A 109 11.18 11.50 -10.45
CA VAL A 109 10.88 10.13 -10.00
C VAL A 109 9.78 10.20 -8.96
N ILE A 110 8.65 9.57 -9.24
CA ILE A 110 7.45 9.58 -8.40
C ILE A 110 7.12 8.16 -7.94
N ASP A 111 6.79 8.04 -6.66
CA ASP A 111 6.24 6.83 -6.05
C ASP A 111 4.71 6.96 -5.96
N ALA A 112 4.01 5.98 -6.50
CA ALA A 112 2.55 5.99 -6.61
C ALA A 112 1.95 4.59 -6.43
N GLU A 113 0.66 4.56 -6.11
CA GLU A 113 -0.15 3.35 -6.22
C GLU A 113 -1.05 3.45 -7.46
N ILE A 114 -1.04 2.44 -8.32
CA ILE A 114 -1.95 2.34 -9.47
C ILE A 114 -3.09 1.36 -9.14
N MET A 115 -4.33 1.81 -9.27
CA MET A 115 -5.56 1.09 -8.99
C MET A 115 -6.41 0.96 -10.26
N PRO A 116 -7.31 -0.03 -10.35
CA PRO A 116 -7.59 -1.09 -9.38
C PRO A 116 -6.48 -2.11 -9.23
N TRP A 117 -6.56 -2.90 -8.16
CA TRP A 117 -5.74 -4.09 -8.04
C TRP A 117 -5.91 -5.05 -9.23
N SER A 118 -7.11 -5.15 -9.81
CA SER A 118 -7.39 -5.94 -11.02
C SER A 118 -6.59 -5.50 -12.26
N ALA A 119 -6.15 -4.24 -12.35
CA ALA A 119 -5.38 -3.74 -13.50
C ALA A 119 -4.06 -4.49 -13.73
N LYS A 120 -3.44 -5.00 -12.66
CA LYS A 120 -2.24 -5.87 -12.73
C LYS A 120 -2.47 -7.26 -12.12
N GLY A 121 -3.32 -7.35 -11.11
CA GLY A 121 -3.59 -8.54 -10.31
C GLY A 121 -4.83 -9.34 -10.75
N GLY A 122 -5.48 -9.02 -11.86
CA GLY A 122 -6.71 -9.68 -12.30
C GLY A 122 -6.60 -11.21 -12.41
N GLY A 123 -5.45 -11.74 -12.83
CA GLY A 123 -5.16 -13.18 -12.81
C GLY A 123 -5.20 -13.76 -11.39
N LEU A 124 -4.54 -13.10 -10.43
CA LEU A 124 -4.47 -13.57 -9.05
C LEU A 124 -5.86 -13.64 -8.38
N ILE A 125 -6.73 -12.65 -8.65
CA ILE A 125 -8.12 -12.63 -8.18
C ILE A 125 -8.87 -13.87 -8.67
N ARG A 126 -8.85 -14.11 -9.99
CA ARG A 126 -9.54 -15.24 -10.63
C ARG A 126 -8.98 -16.59 -10.24
N ASP A 127 -7.66 -16.69 -10.07
CA ASP A 127 -6.99 -17.98 -9.92
C ASP A 127 -6.90 -18.43 -8.44
N HIS A 128 -6.93 -17.49 -7.49
CA HIS A 128 -6.74 -17.81 -6.06
C HIS A 128 -7.89 -17.35 -5.16
N TYR A 129 -8.41 -16.14 -5.34
CA TYR A 129 -9.37 -15.57 -4.40
C TYR A 129 -10.81 -15.99 -4.70
N GLU A 130 -11.21 -15.93 -5.96
CA GLU A 130 -12.54 -16.35 -6.43
C GLU A 130 -12.81 -17.83 -6.20
N PRO A 131 -11.88 -18.77 -6.49
CA PRO A 131 -12.13 -20.20 -6.27
C PRO A 131 -12.31 -20.53 -4.78
N ALA A 132 -11.50 -19.92 -3.91
CA ALA A 132 -11.63 -20.08 -2.46
C ALA A 132 -12.98 -19.56 -1.95
N GLY A 133 -13.43 -18.39 -2.44
CA GLY A 133 -14.74 -17.84 -2.11
C GLY A 133 -15.88 -18.75 -2.59
N ALA A 134 -15.85 -19.15 -3.87
CA ALA A 134 -16.86 -20.01 -4.47
C ALA A 134 -16.97 -21.38 -3.78
N ALA A 135 -15.83 -22.00 -3.44
CA ALA A 135 -15.80 -23.25 -2.71
C ALA A 135 -16.37 -23.10 -1.30
N ALA A 136 -15.96 -22.07 -0.56
CA ALA A 136 -16.45 -21.80 0.79
C ALA A 136 -17.96 -21.54 0.79
N ARG A 137 -18.45 -20.66 -0.09
CA ARG A 137 -19.88 -20.35 -0.22
C ARG A 137 -20.71 -21.57 -0.54
N THR A 138 -20.28 -22.38 -1.50
CA THR A 138 -21.04 -23.57 -1.93
C THR A 138 -21.06 -24.63 -0.84
N GLY A 139 -19.88 -25.00 -0.32
CA GLY A 139 -19.78 -26.04 0.71
C GLY A 139 -20.46 -25.67 2.03
N LEU A 140 -20.26 -24.44 2.52
CA LEU A 140 -20.87 -23.98 3.76
C LEU A 140 -22.39 -23.84 3.64
N ARG A 141 -22.90 -23.40 2.48
CA ARG A 141 -24.35 -23.30 2.28
C ARG A 141 -25.03 -24.67 2.40
N GLU A 142 -24.51 -25.69 1.72
CA GLU A 142 -25.10 -27.04 1.76
C GLU A 142 -24.95 -27.68 3.14
N ALA A 143 -23.78 -27.54 3.77
CA ALA A 143 -23.53 -28.07 5.11
C ALA A 143 -24.45 -27.41 6.17
N THR A 144 -24.59 -26.08 6.12
CA THR A 144 -25.50 -25.35 7.02
C THR A 144 -26.95 -25.76 6.78
N ALA A 145 -27.38 -25.94 5.52
CA ALA A 145 -28.74 -26.38 5.21
C ALA A 145 -29.04 -27.79 5.78
N ALA A 146 -28.10 -28.73 5.64
CA ALA A 146 -28.22 -30.07 6.22
C ALA A 146 -28.23 -30.03 7.76
N LEU A 147 -27.35 -29.22 8.38
CA LEU A 147 -27.29 -29.06 9.83
C LEU A 147 -28.58 -28.46 10.40
N ARG A 148 -29.21 -27.50 9.71
CA ARG A 148 -30.52 -26.96 10.13
C ARG A 148 -31.60 -28.04 10.19
N GLN A 149 -31.65 -28.92 9.19
CA GLN A 149 -32.61 -30.02 9.17
C GLN A 149 -32.36 -31.03 10.29
N ALA A 150 -31.09 -31.32 10.57
CA ALA A 150 -30.70 -32.25 11.63
C ALA A 150 -30.97 -31.66 13.03
N ALA A 151 -30.62 -30.38 13.26
CA ALA A 151 -30.82 -29.69 14.53
C ALA A 151 -32.30 -29.52 14.90
N ALA A 152 -33.21 -29.52 13.92
CA ALA A 152 -34.65 -29.56 14.17
C ALA A 152 -35.13 -30.87 14.83
N ARG A 153 -34.31 -31.94 14.77
CA ARG A 153 -34.60 -33.27 15.35
C ARG A 153 -33.73 -33.60 16.55
N ASP A 154 -32.55 -32.99 16.65
CA ASP A 154 -31.59 -33.18 17.73
C ASP A 154 -31.03 -31.83 18.22
N ALA A 155 -31.47 -31.42 19.41
CA ALA A 155 -31.01 -30.18 20.05
C ALA A 155 -29.51 -30.20 20.38
N GLY A 156 -28.87 -31.37 20.46
CA GLY A 156 -27.43 -31.53 20.67
C GLY A 156 -26.58 -30.94 19.53
N LEU A 157 -27.19 -30.69 18.35
CA LEU A 157 -26.50 -30.12 17.19
C LEU A 157 -26.54 -28.59 17.13
N ALA A 158 -27.21 -27.90 18.07
CA ALA A 158 -27.37 -26.44 18.04
C ALA A 158 -26.02 -25.69 17.96
N ALA A 159 -25.06 -26.05 18.81
CA ALA A 159 -23.73 -25.41 18.81
C ALA A 159 -22.93 -25.65 17.52
N LEU A 160 -23.16 -26.77 16.85
CA LEU A 160 -22.52 -27.08 15.56
C LEU A 160 -23.17 -26.27 14.44
N LEU A 161 -24.49 -26.14 14.45
CA LEU A 161 -25.22 -25.29 13.53
C LEU A 161 -24.75 -23.83 13.65
N ASP A 162 -24.73 -23.27 14.86
CA ASP A 162 -24.28 -21.89 15.11
C ASP A 162 -22.89 -21.64 14.54
N ARG A 163 -21.97 -22.59 14.71
CA ARG A 163 -20.62 -22.52 14.16
C ARG A 163 -20.63 -22.45 12.63
N PHE A 164 -21.43 -23.28 11.96
CA PHE A 164 -21.51 -23.29 10.50
C PHE A 164 -22.22 -22.05 9.94
N GLU A 165 -23.19 -21.49 10.66
CA GLU A 165 -23.81 -20.21 10.30
C GLU A 165 -22.79 -19.05 10.37
N GLN A 166 -22.00 -18.97 11.45
CA GLN A 166 -20.93 -17.99 11.57
C GLN A 166 -19.87 -18.12 10.45
N ARG A 167 -19.48 -19.35 10.10
CA ARG A 167 -18.55 -19.61 8.99
C ARG A 167 -19.14 -19.14 7.65
N THR A 168 -20.43 -19.39 7.43
CA THR A 168 -21.15 -18.94 6.23
C THR A 168 -21.11 -17.42 6.10
N GLU A 169 -21.37 -16.70 7.20
CA GLU A 169 -21.32 -15.24 7.23
C GLU A 169 -19.90 -14.72 6.95
N MET A 170 -18.88 -15.31 7.57
CA MET A 170 -17.48 -14.95 7.34
C MET A 170 -17.03 -15.16 5.88
N ALA A 171 -17.48 -16.25 5.24
CA ALA A 171 -17.20 -16.51 3.83
C ALA A 171 -17.87 -15.47 2.91
N ALA A 172 -19.11 -15.07 3.19
CA ALA A 172 -19.78 -14.01 2.45
C ALA A 172 -19.06 -12.65 2.58
N ARG A 173 -18.59 -12.31 3.79
CA ARG A 173 -17.79 -11.10 4.03
C ARG A 173 -16.46 -11.11 3.28
N TYR A 174 -15.80 -12.26 3.20
CA TYR A 174 -14.58 -12.43 2.39
C TYR A 174 -14.83 -12.15 0.90
N GLU A 175 -15.93 -12.65 0.33
CA GLU A 175 -16.31 -12.34 -1.06
C GLU A 175 -16.54 -10.85 -1.28
N ASN A 176 -17.26 -10.22 -0.35
CA ASN A 176 -17.50 -8.79 -0.40
C ASN A 176 -16.21 -7.97 -0.26
N ALA A 177 -15.20 -8.48 0.44
CA ALA A 177 -13.93 -7.78 0.62
C ALA A 177 -13.11 -7.73 -0.68
N TYR A 178 -12.86 -8.87 -1.36
CA TYR A 178 -12.01 -8.85 -2.55
C TYR A 178 -12.70 -8.21 -3.77
N ARG A 179 -14.03 -8.30 -3.89
CA ARG A 179 -14.78 -7.71 -5.02
C ARG A 179 -14.64 -6.18 -5.08
N ARG A 180 -14.48 -5.51 -3.93
CA ARG A 180 -14.31 -4.05 -3.87
C ARG A 180 -13.08 -3.54 -4.62
N TYR A 181 -12.07 -4.39 -4.80
CA TYR A 181 -10.82 -4.04 -5.47
C TYR A 181 -10.74 -4.56 -6.91
N ASN A 182 -11.86 -5.07 -7.44
CA ASN A 182 -11.98 -5.61 -8.78
C ASN A 182 -13.05 -4.83 -9.57
N TRP A 183 -12.62 -3.91 -10.42
CA TRP A 183 -13.49 -3.24 -11.38
C TRP A 183 -12.82 -3.25 -12.78
N PRO A 184 -13.60 -3.13 -13.86
CA PRO A 184 -13.06 -3.14 -15.21
C PRO A 184 -12.21 -1.90 -15.48
N VAL A 185 -11.16 -2.07 -16.28
CA VAL A 185 -10.33 -1.00 -16.81
C VAL A 185 -10.28 -1.17 -18.32
N ASP A 186 -10.58 -0.10 -19.05
CA ASP A 186 -10.46 -0.04 -20.51
C ASP A 186 -9.66 1.21 -20.90
N GLY A 187 -8.45 0.99 -21.41
CA GLY A 187 -7.48 2.07 -21.57
C GLY A 187 -7.21 2.82 -20.26
N LEU A 188 -7.50 4.12 -20.22
CA LEU A 188 -7.43 4.94 -19.00
C LEU A 188 -8.70 4.88 -18.16
N ASP A 189 -9.83 4.50 -18.75
CA ASP A 189 -11.11 4.52 -18.06
C ASP A 189 -11.13 3.47 -16.95
N GLY A 190 -11.44 3.93 -15.74
CA GLY A 190 -11.37 3.12 -14.53
C GLY A 190 -9.98 3.05 -13.87
N LEU A 191 -8.92 3.54 -14.52
CA LEU A 191 -7.59 3.64 -13.91
C LEU A 191 -7.54 4.80 -12.92
N LYS A 192 -6.92 4.58 -11.76
CA LYS A 192 -6.58 5.64 -10.80
C LYS A 192 -5.14 5.52 -10.37
N ILE A 193 -4.46 6.66 -10.22
CA ILE A 193 -3.07 6.75 -9.80
C ILE A 193 -2.99 7.71 -8.62
N ALA A 194 -2.55 7.20 -7.48
CA ALA A 194 -2.36 7.97 -6.27
C ALA A 194 -0.86 8.16 -5.99
N PRO A 195 -0.25 9.26 -6.47
CA PRO A 195 1.12 9.60 -6.10
C PRO A 195 1.18 9.94 -4.60
N PHE A 196 2.21 9.47 -3.91
CA PHE A 196 2.40 9.73 -2.48
C PHE A 196 3.80 10.19 -2.12
N HIS A 197 4.79 10.07 -3.02
CA HIS A 197 6.10 10.70 -2.88
C HIS A 197 6.63 11.22 -4.22
N LEU A 198 7.03 12.49 -4.28
CA LEU A 198 8.03 12.95 -5.25
C LEU A 198 9.42 12.63 -4.67
N LEU A 199 10.10 11.62 -5.21
CA LEU A 199 11.31 11.05 -4.62
C LEU A 199 12.58 11.81 -5.01
N ALA A 200 12.73 12.15 -6.30
CA ALA A 200 13.93 12.80 -6.80
C ALA A 200 13.64 13.68 -8.03
N THR A 201 14.41 14.76 -8.14
CA THR A 201 14.47 15.69 -9.28
C THR A 201 15.91 16.10 -9.52
N GLU A 202 16.19 16.97 -10.50
CA GLU A 202 17.57 17.43 -10.74
C GLU A 202 18.22 17.97 -9.47
N GLY A 203 19.42 17.48 -9.16
CA GLY A 203 20.21 17.92 -8.01
C GLY A 203 19.71 17.50 -6.62
N ALA A 204 18.54 16.86 -6.48
CA ALA A 204 17.97 16.56 -5.16
C ALA A 204 17.24 15.21 -5.07
N VAL A 205 17.50 14.50 -3.95
CA VAL A 205 16.61 13.47 -3.41
C VAL A 205 15.79 14.12 -2.31
N HIS A 206 14.47 14.06 -2.40
CA HIS A 206 13.56 14.78 -1.48
C HIS A 206 13.28 14.02 -0.19
N ALA A 207 14.20 13.17 0.26
CA ALA A 207 14.11 12.45 1.53
C ALA A 207 14.45 13.34 2.74
N ASP A 208 14.85 14.58 2.49
CA ASP A 208 14.99 15.65 3.48
C ASP A 208 13.66 16.38 3.75
N LYS A 209 12.63 16.16 2.91
CA LYS A 209 11.33 16.82 3.05
C LYS A 209 10.39 16.01 3.95
N PRO A 210 9.60 16.66 4.82
CA PRO A 210 8.60 15.95 5.63
C PRO A 210 7.47 15.40 4.74
N HIS A 211 6.73 14.41 5.23
CA HIS A 211 5.62 13.83 4.46
C HIS A 211 4.51 14.83 4.10
N ARG A 212 4.32 15.90 4.89
CA ARG A 212 3.43 17.02 4.54
C ARG A 212 3.80 17.66 3.21
N TRP A 213 5.08 17.93 2.98
CA TRP A 213 5.56 18.51 1.72
C TRP A 213 5.23 17.61 0.52
N HIS A 214 5.40 16.29 0.67
CA HIS A 214 5.02 15.33 -0.37
C HIS A 214 3.51 15.32 -0.63
N MET A 215 2.68 15.38 0.42
CA MET A 215 1.22 15.45 0.25
C MET A 215 0.82 16.74 -0.46
N GLU A 216 1.37 17.89 -0.08
CA GLU A 216 1.06 19.18 -0.72
C GLU A 216 1.36 19.18 -2.23
N ILE A 217 2.53 18.68 -2.65
CA ILE A 217 2.87 18.64 -4.08
C ILE A 217 1.99 17.63 -4.84
N THR A 218 1.77 16.44 -4.29
CA THR A 218 0.93 15.42 -4.95
C THR A 218 -0.55 15.83 -5.01
N GLN A 219 -1.06 16.56 -4.03
CA GLN A 219 -2.40 17.15 -4.07
C GLN A 219 -2.56 18.15 -5.19
N ARG A 220 -1.56 19.03 -5.40
CA ARG A 220 -1.55 19.94 -6.55
C ARG A 220 -1.47 19.20 -7.86
N MET A 221 -0.69 18.11 -7.93
CA MET A 221 -0.66 17.28 -9.13
C MET A 221 -2.03 16.69 -9.49
N CYS A 222 -2.88 16.47 -8.48
CA CYS A 222 -4.21 15.90 -8.68
C CYS A 222 -5.30 16.97 -8.85
N SER A 223 -4.97 18.27 -8.90
CA SER A 223 -5.98 19.34 -8.87
C SER A 223 -6.86 19.40 -10.11
N GLU A 224 -6.35 18.97 -11.25
CA GLU A 224 -7.08 18.95 -12.53
C GLU A 224 -7.94 17.67 -12.70
N GLY A 225 -7.81 16.70 -11.79
CA GLY A 225 -8.56 15.44 -11.81
C GLY A 225 -8.02 14.42 -12.82
N GLY A 226 -8.94 13.76 -13.54
CA GLY A 226 -8.61 12.67 -14.46
C GLY A 226 -8.27 11.37 -13.72
N ILE A 227 -7.21 10.69 -14.15
CA ILE A 227 -6.75 9.44 -13.50
C ILE A 227 -5.95 9.70 -12.22
N LEU A 228 -5.48 10.93 -11.98
CA LEU A 228 -4.73 11.27 -10.77
C LEU A 228 -5.67 11.50 -9.60
N THR A 229 -5.38 10.87 -8.46
CA THR A 229 -6.22 10.95 -7.26
C THR A 229 -5.37 11.33 -6.05
N ALA A 230 -5.75 12.41 -5.36
CA ALA A 230 -5.10 12.83 -4.14
C ALA A 230 -5.31 11.80 -3.01
N THR A 231 -4.29 11.63 -2.16
CA THR A 231 -4.36 10.73 -1.01
C THR A 231 -4.96 11.45 0.20
N ASP A 232 -6.09 10.94 0.70
CA ASP A 232 -6.65 11.38 1.99
C ASP A 232 -5.66 11.05 3.12
N HIS A 233 -5.45 12.02 4.01
CA HIS A 233 -4.46 11.90 5.07
C HIS A 233 -4.80 12.74 6.30
N ARG A 234 -4.20 12.36 7.42
CA ARG A 234 -4.32 13.04 8.72
C ARG A 234 -2.95 13.16 9.35
N GLU A 235 -2.68 14.30 9.96
CA GLU A 235 -1.56 14.44 10.88
C GLU A 235 -2.02 14.18 12.30
N VAL A 236 -1.15 13.54 13.09
CA VAL A 236 -1.50 13.09 14.43
C VAL A 236 -0.31 13.31 15.35
N ASP A 237 -0.56 14.01 16.45
CA ASP A 237 0.27 13.98 17.64
C ASP A 237 -0.03 12.70 18.44
N THR A 238 0.93 11.78 18.50
CA THR A 238 0.80 10.48 19.17
C THR A 238 0.73 10.57 20.70
N GLU A 239 0.98 11.75 21.27
CA GLU A 239 0.82 12.08 22.70
C GLU A 239 -0.48 12.83 22.99
N ASN A 240 -1.19 13.31 21.97
CA ASN A 240 -2.51 13.93 22.10
C ASN A 240 -3.61 12.88 21.98
N GLU A 241 -4.26 12.54 23.09
CA GLU A 241 -5.32 11.53 23.13
C GLU A 241 -6.49 11.85 22.20
N THR A 242 -6.83 13.13 22.03
CA THR A 242 -7.90 13.57 21.13
C THR A 242 -7.53 13.29 19.68
N GLU A 243 -6.34 13.73 19.22
CA GLU A 243 -5.90 13.48 17.83
C GLU A 243 -5.79 11.98 17.53
N VAL A 244 -5.29 11.19 18.49
CA VAL A 244 -5.24 9.73 18.38
C VAL A 244 -6.64 9.11 18.25
N ALA A 245 -7.61 9.57 19.03
CA ALA A 245 -8.99 9.10 18.96
C ALA A 245 -9.65 9.48 17.63
N GLU A 246 -9.43 10.71 17.14
CA GLU A 246 -9.94 11.18 15.86
C GLU A 246 -9.35 10.42 14.67
N ALA A 247 -8.04 10.18 14.68
CA ALA A 247 -7.38 9.38 13.64
C ALA A 247 -7.83 7.91 13.67
N THR A 248 -8.07 7.36 14.86
CA THR A 248 -8.63 6.01 15.02
C THR A 248 -10.04 5.93 14.45
N ARG A 249 -10.88 6.93 14.74
CA ARG A 249 -12.24 7.02 14.18
C ARG A 249 -12.22 7.14 12.66
N TRP A 250 -11.37 8.02 12.11
CA TRP A 250 -11.18 8.15 10.67
C TRP A 250 -10.78 6.81 10.03
N TRP A 251 -9.81 6.09 10.63
CA TRP A 251 -9.41 4.76 10.15
C TRP A 251 -10.58 3.76 10.17
N THR A 252 -11.38 3.75 11.25
CA THR A 252 -12.55 2.88 11.37
C THR A 252 -13.57 3.19 10.26
N GLU A 253 -13.97 4.45 10.11
CA GLU A 253 -14.93 4.88 9.10
C GLU A 253 -14.46 4.54 7.67
N ARG A 254 -13.18 4.78 7.36
CA ARG A 254 -12.59 4.45 6.06
C ARG A 254 -12.60 2.95 5.79
N THR A 255 -12.22 2.14 6.78
CA THR A 255 -12.14 0.68 6.62
C THR A 255 -13.52 0.03 6.55
N GLU A 256 -14.51 0.56 7.26
CA GLU A 256 -15.93 0.15 7.15
C GLU A 256 -16.52 0.53 5.78
N ALA A 257 -16.12 1.67 5.23
CA ALA A 257 -16.45 2.06 3.85
C ALA A 257 -15.74 1.22 2.78
N GLY A 258 -14.77 0.36 3.16
CA GLY A 258 -14.10 -0.58 2.26
C GLY A 258 -12.67 -0.21 1.86
N SER A 259 -12.07 0.82 2.48
CA SER A 259 -10.63 1.07 2.34
C SER A 259 -9.82 -0.10 2.90
N GLU A 260 -8.64 -0.35 2.33
CA GLU A 260 -7.73 -1.36 2.89
C GLU A 260 -7.27 -0.97 4.30
N GLY A 261 -7.14 0.32 4.59
CA GLY A 261 -6.66 0.83 5.87
C GLY A 261 -5.78 2.06 5.68
N MET A 262 -4.72 2.16 6.48
CA MET A 262 -3.80 3.29 6.43
C MET A 262 -2.34 2.86 6.46
N VAL A 263 -1.48 3.77 6.01
CA VAL A 263 -0.04 3.75 6.20
C VAL A 263 0.31 4.88 7.16
N VAL A 264 0.87 4.54 8.32
CA VAL A 264 1.35 5.50 9.31
C VAL A 264 2.84 5.73 9.08
N LYS A 265 3.21 6.99 8.83
CA LYS A 265 4.57 7.43 8.56
C LYS A 265 5.00 8.42 9.67
N PRO A 266 6.27 8.47 10.08
CA PRO A 266 6.76 9.58 10.90
C PRO A 266 6.54 10.93 10.17
N GLU A 267 6.66 12.08 10.84
CA GLU A 267 6.60 13.38 10.14
C GLU A 267 7.77 13.55 9.15
N ASP A 268 8.98 13.34 9.64
CA ASP A 268 10.21 13.34 8.85
C ASP A 268 10.31 12.06 8.03
N PHE A 269 10.71 12.17 6.76
CA PHE A 269 10.85 11.03 5.85
C PHE A 269 11.89 10.01 6.35
N VAL A 270 12.97 10.48 6.98
CA VAL A 270 13.98 9.66 7.66
C VAL A 270 14.06 10.03 9.14
N ALA A 271 13.22 9.40 9.96
CA ALA A 271 13.19 9.66 11.39
C ALA A 271 14.34 8.94 12.13
N ARG A 272 15.31 9.73 12.63
CA ARG A 272 16.43 9.25 13.46
C ARG A 272 16.11 9.47 14.93
N THR A 273 16.36 8.45 15.75
CA THR A 273 16.07 8.44 17.18
C THR A 273 17.28 7.88 17.94
N GLU A 274 17.29 7.97 19.28
CA GLU A 274 18.33 7.33 20.11
C GLU A 274 18.40 5.81 19.90
N ARG A 275 17.32 5.20 19.42
CA ARG A 275 17.21 3.77 19.09
C ARG A 275 17.56 3.47 17.63
N GLY A 276 18.17 4.41 16.92
CA GLY A 276 18.48 4.33 15.50
C GLY A 276 17.37 4.87 14.61
N VAL A 277 17.37 4.44 13.34
CA VAL A 277 16.38 4.87 12.34
C VAL A 277 15.05 4.13 12.59
N ALA A 278 13.96 4.88 12.73
CA ALA A 278 12.63 4.30 12.88
C ALA A 278 12.11 3.74 11.55
N ALA A 279 11.04 2.93 11.62
CA ALA A 279 10.45 2.39 10.40
C ALA A 279 9.88 3.55 9.56
N PRO A 280 10.18 3.63 8.25
CA PRO A 280 9.71 4.74 7.42
C PRO A 280 8.20 4.72 7.22
N ALA A 281 7.57 3.56 7.42
CA ALA A 281 6.13 3.38 7.34
C ALA A 281 5.71 2.09 8.05
N LEU A 282 4.52 2.12 8.66
CA LEU A 282 3.81 0.94 9.14
C LEU A 282 2.43 0.87 8.49
N LYS A 283 2.05 -0.29 7.96
CA LYS A 283 0.67 -0.52 7.51
C LYS A 283 -0.22 -0.91 8.70
N CYS A 284 -1.44 -0.40 8.73
CA CYS A 284 -2.49 -0.76 9.67
C CYS A 284 -3.78 -1.00 8.87
N ARG A 285 -4.10 -2.27 8.63
CA ARG A 285 -5.14 -2.70 7.69
C ARG A 285 -6.46 -2.99 8.39
N GLY A 286 -7.55 -2.69 7.70
CA GLY A 286 -8.92 -2.88 8.16
C GLY A 286 -9.28 -4.35 8.36
N ARG A 287 -10.22 -4.58 9.28
CA ARG A 287 -10.69 -5.93 9.64
C ARG A 287 -11.22 -6.71 8.43
N GLU A 288 -12.06 -6.09 7.60
CA GLU A 288 -12.66 -6.79 6.48
C GLU A 288 -11.65 -7.04 5.36
N TYR A 289 -10.72 -6.11 5.11
CA TYR A 289 -9.61 -6.30 4.19
C TYR A 289 -8.74 -7.51 4.56
N LEU A 290 -8.42 -7.67 5.85
CA LEU A 290 -7.54 -8.75 6.32
C LEU A 290 -8.11 -10.16 6.07
N ARG A 291 -9.39 -10.32 5.71
CA ARG A 291 -9.94 -11.60 5.24
C ARG A 291 -9.26 -12.07 3.95
N ILE A 292 -8.90 -11.13 3.07
CA ILE A 292 -8.18 -11.42 1.83
C ILE A 292 -6.80 -12.01 2.16
N ILE A 293 -6.16 -11.53 3.23
CA ILE A 293 -4.79 -11.89 3.57
C ILE A 293 -4.69 -13.13 4.47
N TYR A 294 -5.56 -13.22 5.49
CA TYR A 294 -5.52 -14.27 6.52
C TYR A 294 -6.58 -15.35 6.34
N GLY A 295 -7.44 -15.20 5.32
CA GLY A 295 -8.52 -16.13 5.00
C GLY A 295 -9.88 -15.70 5.57
N PRO A 296 -10.98 -16.29 5.07
CA PRO A 296 -12.35 -15.86 5.40
C PRO A 296 -12.65 -15.91 6.90
N GLU A 297 -12.19 -16.96 7.56
CA GLU A 297 -12.51 -17.31 8.95
C GLU A 297 -11.52 -16.72 9.97
N TYR A 298 -10.57 -15.87 9.56
CA TYR A 298 -9.48 -15.42 10.45
C TYR A 298 -9.97 -14.65 11.69
N THR A 299 -11.19 -14.11 11.65
CA THR A 299 -11.83 -13.41 12.78
C THR A 299 -12.45 -14.33 13.81
N ALA A 300 -12.47 -15.66 13.59
CA ALA A 300 -12.90 -16.61 14.59
C ALA A 300 -11.97 -16.52 15.82
N PRO A 301 -12.48 -16.62 17.06
CA PRO A 301 -11.68 -16.36 18.27
C PRO A 301 -10.38 -17.17 18.36
N ASP A 302 -10.46 -18.47 18.08
CA ASP A 302 -9.32 -19.40 18.07
C ASP A 302 -8.28 -19.06 16.98
N GLN A 303 -8.76 -18.65 15.81
CA GLN A 303 -7.90 -18.22 14.70
C GLN A 303 -7.20 -16.91 15.02
N LEU A 304 -7.94 -15.92 15.52
CA LEU A 304 -7.42 -14.60 15.84
C LEU A 304 -6.38 -14.67 16.95
N GLU A 305 -6.63 -15.45 18.01
CA GLU A 305 -5.68 -15.64 19.10
C GLU A 305 -4.38 -16.28 18.61
N ARG A 306 -4.46 -17.28 17.73
CA ARG A 306 -3.30 -17.89 17.10
C ARG A 306 -2.51 -16.88 16.25
N LEU A 307 -3.20 -16.06 15.47
CA LEU A 307 -2.60 -15.07 14.56
C LEU A 307 -1.94 -13.90 15.29
N ARG A 308 -2.38 -13.57 16.52
CA ARG A 308 -1.73 -12.54 17.34
C ARG A 308 -0.30 -12.88 17.72
N ARG A 309 0.11 -14.16 17.67
CA ARG A 309 1.48 -14.62 17.94
C ARG A 309 2.46 -14.39 16.77
N ARG A 310 2.10 -13.59 15.76
CA ARG A 310 2.94 -13.27 14.60
C ARG A 310 4.15 -12.40 15.00
N ASN A 311 5.29 -12.62 14.35
CA ASN A 311 6.51 -11.82 14.55
C ASN A 311 6.74 -10.89 13.35
N THR A 312 6.69 -9.58 13.57
CA THR A 312 6.88 -8.56 12.53
C THR A 312 8.33 -8.09 12.41
N SER A 313 9.20 -8.44 13.36
CA SER A 313 10.56 -7.88 13.49
C SER A 313 11.40 -8.09 12.24
N ARG A 314 11.40 -9.31 11.68
CA ARG A 314 12.14 -9.62 10.44
C ARG A 314 11.67 -8.76 9.26
N LYS A 315 10.35 -8.55 9.13
CA LYS A 315 9.76 -7.71 8.09
C LYS A 315 10.16 -6.25 8.26
N THR A 316 10.18 -5.76 9.50
CA THR A 316 10.62 -4.39 9.83
C THR A 316 12.09 -4.18 9.51
N THR A 317 12.97 -5.12 9.86
CA THR A 317 14.39 -5.04 9.52
C THR A 317 14.63 -5.05 8.01
N LEU A 318 13.92 -5.91 7.26
CA LEU A 318 14.01 -5.91 5.80
C LEU A 318 13.52 -4.59 5.19
N ALA A 319 12.40 -4.06 5.67
CA ALA A 319 11.89 -2.77 5.22
C ALA A 319 12.92 -1.64 5.44
N LEU A 320 13.62 -1.62 6.57
CA LEU A 320 14.67 -0.64 6.84
C LEU A 320 15.88 -0.78 5.90
N ARG A 321 16.33 -2.01 5.65
CA ARG A 321 17.47 -2.28 4.76
C ARG A 321 17.16 -1.90 3.32
N GLU A 322 16.00 -2.30 2.81
CA GLU A 322 15.54 -1.94 1.47
C GLU A 322 15.31 -0.43 1.33
N PHE A 323 14.76 0.22 2.36
CA PHE A 323 14.60 1.67 2.39
C PHE A 323 15.95 2.39 2.28
N ALA A 324 16.93 2.00 3.08
CA ALA A 324 18.28 2.58 3.03
C ALA A 324 18.93 2.40 1.65
N LEU A 325 18.80 1.22 1.04
CA LEU A 325 19.29 0.98 -0.32
C LEU A 325 18.53 1.81 -1.37
N GLY A 326 17.23 2.04 -1.17
CA GLY A 326 16.42 2.90 -2.04
C GLY A 326 16.90 4.35 -2.03
N ILE A 327 17.17 4.89 -0.84
CA ILE A 327 17.75 6.23 -0.67
C ILE A 327 19.13 6.30 -1.33
N GLU A 328 20.02 5.36 -1.02
CA GLU A 328 21.37 5.29 -1.62
C GLU A 328 21.31 5.24 -3.16
N ALA A 329 20.40 4.43 -3.73
CA ALA A 329 20.24 4.35 -5.18
C ALA A 329 19.85 5.71 -5.79
N LEU A 330 18.91 6.42 -5.17
CA LEU A 330 18.47 7.74 -5.62
C LEU A 330 19.59 8.77 -5.47
N GLU A 331 20.30 8.78 -4.35
CA GLU A 331 21.40 9.72 -4.08
C GLU A 331 22.54 9.54 -5.07
N GLN A 332 22.97 8.30 -5.30
CA GLN A 332 23.98 7.97 -6.32
C GLN A 332 23.53 8.41 -7.72
N PHE A 333 22.25 8.20 -8.06
CA PHE A 333 21.72 8.59 -9.35
C PHE A 333 21.69 10.12 -9.52
N VAL A 334 21.22 10.85 -8.52
CA VAL A 334 21.17 12.33 -8.50
C VAL A 334 22.57 12.93 -8.58
N ALA A 335 23.53 12.35 -7.87
CA ALA A 335 24.95 12.75 -7.89
C ALA A 335 25.69 12.39 -9.19
N ARG A 336 24.99 11.82 -10.19
CA ARG A 336 25.55 11.38 -11.47
C ARG A 336 26.69 10.37 -11.32
N ALA A 337 26.62 9.52 -10.29
CA ALA A 337 27.57 8.43 -10.12
C ALA A 337 27.44 7.41 -11.27
N PRO A 338 28.49 6.61 -11.54
CA PRO A 338 28.42 5.56 -12.55
C PRO A 338 27.25 4.60 -12.29
N LEU A 339 26.53 4.21 -13.36
CA LEU A 339 25.30 3.40 -13.26
C LEU A 339 25.48 2.11 -12.44
N ARG A 340 26.67 1.50 -12.45
CA ARG A 340 27.00 0.33 -11.62
C ARG A 340 26.83 0.57 -10.12
N HIS A 341 27.03 1.79 -9.61
CA HIS A 341 26.85 2.12 -8.19
C HIS A 341 25.36 2.20 -7.84
N VAL A 342 24.57 2.83 -8.71
CA VAL A 342 23.10 2.87 -8.61
C VAL A 342 22.54 1.44 -8.65
N HIS A 343 22.91 0.67 -9.67
CA HIS A 343 22.47 -0.71 -9.84
C HIS A 343 22.87 -1.63 -8.70
N ARG A 344 24.04 -1.42 -8.06
CA ARG A 344 24.42 -2.20 -6.87
C ARG A 344 23.39 -2.07 -5.76
N ALA A 345 22.91 -0.86 -5.48
CA ALA A 345 21.89 -0.62 -4.47
C ALA A 345 20.51 -1.18 -4.91
N VAL A 346 20.09 -0.92 -6.15
CA VAL A 346 18.83 -1.42 -6.72
C VAL A 346 18.78 -2.96 -6.72
N PHE A 347 19.84 -3.64 -7.15
CA PHE A 347 19.91 -5.10 -7.12
C PHE A 347 19.98 -5.65 -5.70
N GLY A 348 20.56 -4.91 -4.75
CA GLY A 348 20.48 -5.24 -3.33
C GLY A 348 19.04 -5.30 -2.84
N ILE A 349 18.18 -4.36 -3.24
CA ILE A 349 16.74 -4.38 -2.90
C ILE A 349 16.07 -5.63 -3.46
N LEU A 350 16.29 -5.95 -4.75
CA LEU A 350 15.72 -7.14 -5.38
C LEU A 350 16.20 -8.44 -4.72
N ALA A 351 17.46 -8.50 -4.28
CA ALA A 351 18.01 -9.63 -3.56
C ALA A 351 17.36 -9.80 -2.17
N LEU A 352 17.13 -8.70 -1.45
CA LEU A 352 16.44 -8.74 -0.14
C LEU A 352 14.97 -9.16 -0.26
N GLU A 353 14.27 -8.74 -1.31
CA GLU A 353 12.88 -9.15 -1.56
C GLU A 353 12.74 -10.66 -1.85
N ALA A 354 13.82 -11.34 -2.25
CA ALA A 354 13.85 -12.79 -2.40
C ALA A 354 14.00 -13.54 -1.06
N GLU A 355 14.31 -12.85 0.05
CA GLU A 355 14.38 -13.50 1.36
C GLU A 355 12.99 -13.98 1.81
N PRO A 356 12.85 -15.26 2.24
CA PRO A 356 11.56 -15.79 2.64
C PRO A 356 11.06 -15.08 3.91
N THR A 357 9.91 -14.44 3.79
CA THR A 357 9.17 -13.83 4.90
C THR A 357 7.71 -14.28 4.86
N ASP A 358 7.01 -14.14 5.98
CA ASP A 358 5.57 -14.37 6.00
C ASP A 358 4.89 -13.40 5.01
N PRO A 359 4.23 -13.91 3.95
CA PRO A 359 3.64 -13.08 2.90
C PRO A 359 2.42 -12.29 3.39
N ARG A 360 1.89 -12.62 4.57
CA ARG A 360 0.72 -11.95 5.17
C ARG A 360 1.07 -10.63 5.88
N LEU A 361 2.37 -10.36 6.08
CA LEU A 361 2.88 -9.19 6.79
C LEU A 361 2.98 -7.95 5.90
#